data_AF-A0AAE3GIP3-F1
#
_entry.id   AF-A0AAE3GIP3-F1
#
_cell.length_a   1.000
_cell.length_b   1.000
_cell.length_c   1.000
_cell.angle_alpha   90.00
_cell.angle_beta   90.00
_cell.angle_gamma   90.00
#
_symmetry.space_group_name_H-M   'P 1'
#
loop_
_entity.id
_entity.type
_entity.pdbx_description
1 polymer ?
#
loop_
_entity_poly.entity_id
_entity_poly.type
_entity_poly.pdbx_seq_one_letter_code
_entity_poly.pdbx_strand_id
1 'polypeptide(L)' 'MRISYTGPHRAVTVPALGLTAERDRPIEVPDDLAAPLLDQPDWAAVKPAAKDSRKEAS' A
#
# COMPACT_ATOMS: atom_id res chain seq x y z
N MET A 1 -9.01 -3.23 3.31
CA MET A 1 -8.36 -3.82 2.10
C MET A 1 -6.84 -3.64 2.09
N ARG A 2 -6.13 -4.09 1.04
CA ARG A 2 -4.71 -3.75 0.84
C ARG A 2 -4.56 -2.74 -0.30
N ILE A 3 -3.71 -1.75 -0.11
CA ILE A 3 -3.35 -0.77 -1.13
C ILE A 3 -1.82 -0.67 -1.25
N SER A 4 -1.32 -0.22 -2.39
CA SER A 4 0.10 0.01 -2.61
C SER A 4 0.32 1.42 -3.13
N TYR A 5 1.35 2.07 -2.62
CA TYR A 5 1.79 3.37 -3.12
C TYR A 5 2.54 3.17 -4.43
N THR A 6 2.10 3.83 -5.48
CA THR A 6 2.63 3.76 -6.86
C THR A 6 3.15 5.11 -7.36
N GLY A 7 3.19 6.11 -6.48
CA GLY A 7 3.70 7.44 -6.81
C GLY A 7 5.22 7.52 -7.01
N PRO A 8 5.75 8.71 -7.32
CA PRO A 8 7.14 8.89 -7.72
C PRO A 8 8.15 8.74 -6.56
N HIS A 9 7.70 8.88 -5.32
CA HIS A 9 8.58 8.81 -4.16
C HIS A 9 8.85 7.35 -3.76
N ARG A 10 9.95 7.11 -3.04
CA ARG A 10 10.27 5.77 -2.53
C ARG A 10 9.31 5.33 -1.42
N ALA A 11 8.83 6.28 -0.62
CA ALA A 11 7.87 6.04 0.44
C ALA A 11 7.14 7.34 0.76
N VAL A 12 5.91 7.21 1.28
CA VAL A 12 5.10 8.33 1.73
C VAL A 12 4.56 8.04 3.13
N THR A 13 4.61 9.05 4.00
CA THR A 13 3.98 8.95 5.31
C THR A 13 2.48 9.12 5.15
N VAL A 14 1.70 8.18 5.69
CA VAL A 14 0.22 8.24 5.74
C VAL A 14 -0.20 8.72 7.13
N PRO A 15 -0.51 10.01 7.32
CA PRO A 15 -0.78 10.57 8.65
C PRO A 15 -1.98 9.93 9.32
N ALA A 16 -3.01 9.57 8.54
CA ALA A 16 -4.23 8.93 9.02
C ALA A 16 -3.99 7.57 9.70
N LEU A 17 -2.87 6.91 9.37
CA LEU A 17 -2.48 5.61 9.91
C LEU A 17 -1.25 5.68 10.81
N GLY A 18 -0.55 6.82 10.83
CA GLY A 18 0.74 6.96 11.52
C GLY A 18 1.82 6.00 10.99
N LEU A 19 1.74 5.58 9.73
CA LEU A 19 2.68 4.64 9.11
C LEU A 19 3.31 5.21 7.84
N THR A 20 4.44 4.63 7.46
CA THR A 20 5.11 4.95 6.21
C THR A 20 4.80 3.86 5.19
N ALA A 21 4.12 4.23 4.11
CA ALA A 21 3.85 3.34 2.99
C ALA A 21 5.02 3.39 2.01
N GLU A 22 5.70 2.26 1.83
CA GLU A 22 6.75 2.13 0.82
C GLU A 22 6.13 1.92 -0.57
N ARG A 23 6.82 2.43 -1.59
CA ARG A 23 6.43 2.26 -2.99
C ARG A 23 6.48 0.79 -3.38
N ASP A 24 5.49 0.33 -4.13
CA ASP A 24 5.34 -1.07 -4.58
C ASP A 24 5.23 -2.10 -3.44
N ARG A 25 5.10 -1.64 -2.18
CA ARG A 25 4.84 -2.46 -0.99
C ARG A 25 3.35 -2.36 -0.63
N PRO A 26 2.61 -3.48 -0.59
CA PRO A 26 1.25 -3.49 -0.10
C PRO A 26 1.20 -3.17 1.40
N ILE A 27 0.34 -2.24 1.78
CA ILE A 27 -0.03 -1.98 3.18
C ILE A 27 -1.48 -2.37 3.41
N GLU A 28 -1.77 -2.86 4.62
CA GLU A 28 -3.12 -3.19 5.04
C GLU A 28 -3.76 -1.98 5.70
N VAL A 29 -4.92 -1.59 5.19
CA VAL A 29 -5.61 -0.35 5.56
C VAL A 29 -7.11 -0.61 5.72
N PRO A 30 -7.79 0.06 6.67
CA PRO A 30 -9.24 0.03 6.76
C PRO A 30 -9.87 0.58 5.47
N ASP A 31 -11.00 0.01 5.05
CA ASP A 31 -11.67 0.42 3.82
C ASP A 31 -12.10 1.90 3.83
N ASP A 32 -12.50 2.43 4.99
CA ASP A 32 -12.77 3.87 5.20
C ASP A 32 -11.57 4.78 4.90
N LEU A 33 -10.35 4.32 5.19
CA LEU A 33 -9.12 5.07 4.91
C LEU A 33 -8.56 4.78 3.52
N ALA A 34 -8.86 3.61 2.98
CA ALA A 34 -8.41 3.20 1.66
C ALA A 34 -9.18 3.92 0.55
N ALA A 35 -10.47 4.18 0.72
CA ALA A 35 -11.29 4.90 -0.27
C ALA A 35 -10.70 6.26 -0.69
N PRO A 36 -10.37 7.19 0.23
CA PRO A 36 -9.76 8.46 -0.15
C PRO A 36 -8.33 8.35 -0.68
N LEU A 37 -7.59 7.29 -0.31
CA LEU A 37 -6.26 7.04 -0.87
C LEU A 37 -6.35 6.54 -2.31
N LEU A 38 -7.27 5.63 -2.60
CA LEU A 38 -7.50 5.09 -3.95
C LEU A 38 -8.10 6.10 -4.94
N ASP A 39 -8.69 7.18 -4.44
CA ASP A 39 -9.11 8.31 -5.29
C ASP A 39 -7.91 9.08 -5.86
N GLN A 40 -6.74 8.99 -5.21
CA GLN A 40 -5.52 9.60 -5.66
C GLN A 40 -4.82 8.73 -6.72
N PRO A 41 -4.19 9.34 -7.74
CA PRO A 41 -3.51 8.60 -8.82
C PRO A 41 -2.27 7.84 -8.34
N ASP A 42 -1.73 8.20 -7.17
CA ASP A 42 -0.52 7.60 -6.60
C ASP A 42 -0.78 6.33 -5.80
N TRP A 43 -2.02 5.83 -5.73
CA TRP A 43 -2.36 4.63 -4.97
C TRP A 43 -3.14 3.62 -5.81
N ALA A 44 -2.85 2.35 -5.61
CA ALA A 44 -3.52 1.26 -6.29
C ALA A 44 -4.04 0.22 -5.29
N ALA A 45 -5.25 -0.29 -5.55
CA ALA A 45 -5.80 -1.40 -4.79
C ALA A 45 -5.05 -2.69 -5.16
N VAL A 46 -4.50 -3.37 -4.16
CA VAL A 46 -3.86 -4.67 -4.36
C VAL A 46 -4.78 -5.73 -3.81
N LYS A 47 -5.14 -6.70 -4.67
CA LYS A 47 -5.86 -7.88 -4.21
C LYS A 47 -5.04 -8.53 -3.10
N PRO A 48 -5.66 -8.95 -1.98
CA PRO A 48 -4.93 -9.70 -0.98
C PRO A 48 -4.36 -10.94 -1.68
N ALA A 49 -3.03 -10.97 -1.80
CA ALA A 49 -2.36 -12.13 -2.36
C ALA A 49 -2.77 -13.32 -1.51
N ALA A 50 -3.49 -14.27 -2.11
CA ALA A 50 -3.64 -15.59 -1.55
C ALA A 50 -2.22 -16.19 -1.49
N LYS A 51 -1.54 -15.97 -0.35
CA LYS A 51 -0.19 -16.47 -0.03
C LYS A 51 0.86 -16.21 -1.11
N ASP A 52 1.64 -15.14 -0.96
CA ASP A 52 2.99 -15.14 -1.54
C ASP A 52 4.04 -15.19 -0.41
N SER A 53 4.38 -16.44 -0.07
CA SER A 53 5.67 -16.78 0.54
C SER A 53 6.69 -16.94 -0.58
N ARG A 54 7.40 -15.88 -0.96
CA ARG A 54 8.63 -15.92 -1.78
C ARG A 54 9.24 -14.51 -1.76
N LYS A 55 10.53 -14.22 -1.57
CA LYS A 55 11.78 -14.97 -1.37
C LYS A 55 12.77 -13.88 -0.90
N GLU A 56 13.37 -14.01 0.27
CA GLU A 56 14.73 -13.47 0.46
C GLU A 56 15.59 -14.70 0.69
N ALA A 57 16.12 -15.19 -0.42
CA ALA A 57 17.12 -16.24 -0.48
C ALA A 57 18.10 -15.82 -1.56
N SER A 58 19.28 -15.36 -1.13
CA SER A 58 20.58 -15.82 -1.61
C SER A 58 21.70 -15.15 -0.83
#